data_AF-A0A356KTT9-F1
#
_entry.id   AF-A0A356KTT9-F1
#
_cell.length_a   1.000
_cell.length_b   1.000
_cell.length_c   1.000
_cell.angle_alpha   90.00
_cell.angle_beta   90.00
_cell.angle_gamma   90.00
#
_symmetry.space_group_name_H-M   'P 1'
#
loop_
_entity.id
_entity.type
_entity.pdbx_description
1 polymer ?
#
loop_
_entity_poly.entity_id
_entity_poly.type
_entity_poly.pdbx_seq_one_letter_code
_entity_poly.pdbx_strand_id
1 'polypeptide(L)'
;MSQSYDYSPTHRAVEIASIFGLGVALGFIGYEVYLGLAGPFRDQALWLAPLMAFVAYLAADFVSGFVHFMGDTFGHENLPVLGQSFIKPFRDHHVDPRGITRHDFVETNGNNCIVTIPAALLVYFLVPARSELWANAFAAFSAWLFFWVFMTNQFHKWSHLEEIPPWIAALQRFKLILGPDHHDVHHTPPFDKYYCITTGWLNPLLYKIRFFPTIEATVRWISGS
;
A
#
# COMPACT_ATOMS: atom_id res chain seq x y z
N MET A 1 -24.44 -9.05 13.95
CA MET A 1 -24.81 -7.69 13.49
C MET A 1 -23.54 -6.86 13.60
N SER A 2 -22.79 -6.69 12.50
CA SER A 2 -21.66 -5.77 12.50
C SER A 2 -22.22 -4.37 12.72
N GLN A 3 -21.75 -3.67 13.76
CA GLN A 3 -21.98 -2.23 13.85
C GLN A 3 -21.45 -1.63 12.55
N SER A 4 -22.34 -1.13 11.69
CA SER A 4 -21.92 -0.21 10.65
C SER A 4 -21.23 0.93 11.38
N TYR A 5 -19.93 1.09 11.20
CA TYR A 5 -19.28 2.34 11.59
C TYR A 5 -20.17 3.46 11.07
N ASP A 6 -20.56 4.38 11.96
CA ASP A 6 -21.42 5.50 11.60
C ASP A 6 -20.61 6.38 10.65
N TYR A 7 -20.75 6.11 9.36
CA TYR A 7 -19.85 6.60 8.33
C TYR A 7 -20.17 8.07 8.09
N SER A 8 -19.44 8.93 8.80
CA SER A 8 -19.69 10.37 8.77
C SER A 8 -19.66 10.89 7.33
N PRO A 9 -20.69 11.63 6.88
CA PRO A 9 -20.69 12.27 5.57
C PRO A 9 -19.46 13.16 5.35
N THR A 10 -18.93 13.75 6.42
CA THR A 10 -17.69 14.55 6.38
C THR A 10 -16.47 13.68 6.07
N HIS A 11 -16.36 12.51 6.71
CA HIS A 11 -15.26 11.59 6.43
C HIS A 11 -15.31 11.10 4.97
N ARG A 12 -16.52 10.76 4.50
CA ARG A 12 -16.74 10.41 3.09
C ARG A 12 -16.25 11.48 2.13
N ALA A 13 -16.59 12.74 2.39
CA ALA A 13 -16.16 13.85 1.56
C ALA A 13 -14.63 14.00 1.54
N VAL A 14 -13.97 13.81 2.69
CA VAL A 14 -12.50 13.84 2.80
C VAL A 14 -11.86 12.73 1.96
N GLU A 15 -12.41 11.51 1.99
CA GLU A 15 -11.88 10.39 1.20
C GLU A 15 -12.03 10.60 -0.30
N ILE A 16 -13.20 11.06 -0.75
CA ILE A 16 -13.43 11.40 -2.17
C ILE A 16 -12.45 12.49 -2.61
N ALA A 17 -12.33 13.56 -1.82
CA ALA A 17 -11.39 14.64 -2.09
C ALA A 17 -9.94 14.16 -2.10
N SER A 18 -9.60 13.18 -1.25
CA SER A 18 -8.26 12.61 -1.17
C SER A 18 -7.94 11.69 -2.35
N ILE A 19 -8.88 10.89 -2.81
CA ILE A 19 -8.69 10.08 -4.03
C ILE A 19 -8.42 10.99 -5.22
N PHE A 20 -9.25 12.03 -5.39
CA PHE A 20 -9.05 13.01 -6.45
C PHE A 20 -7.72 13.77 -6.29
N GLY A 21 -7.44 14.25 -5.08
CA GLY A 21 -6.23 15.02 -4.76
C GLY A 21 -4.95 14.21 -4.99
N LEU A 22 -4.92 12.93 -4.61
CA LEU A 22 -3.80 12.06 -4.91
C LEU A 22 -3.63 11.90 -6.43
N GLY A 23 -4.72 11.64 -7.18
CA GLY A 23 -4.66 11.56 -8.63
C GLY A 23 -4.08 12.81 -9.29
N VAL A 24 -4.48 14.00 -8.82
CA VAL A 24 -3.93 15.28 -9.28
C VAL A 24 -2.45 15.42 -8.93
N ALA A 25 -2.06 15.11 -7.68
CA ALA A 25 -0.66 15.19 -7.26
C ALA A 25 0.24 14.24 -8.06
N LEU A 26 -0.20 13.00 -8.29
CA LEU A 26 0.52 12.04 -9.13
C LEU A 26 0.59 12.51 -10.59
N GLY A 27 -0.46 13.14 -11.10
CA GLY A 27 -0.46 13.76 -12.43
C GLY A 27 0.61 14.84 -12.57
N PHE A 28 0.73 15.72 -11.57
CA PHE A 28 1.77 16.75 -11.55
C PHE A 28 3.18 16.16 -11.46
N ILE A 29 3.43 15.22 -10.54
CA ILE A 29 4.75 14.55 -10.45
C ILE A 29 5.07 13.82 -11.76
N GLY A 30 4.10 13.10 -12.32
CA GLY A 30 4.24 12.39 -13.59
C GLY A 30 4.55 13.34 -14.76
N TYR A 31 3.97 14.55 -14.77
CA TYR A 31 4.27 15.57 -15.76
C TYR A 31 5.70 16.10 -15.63
N GLU A 32 6.17 16.37 -14.40
CA GLU A 32 7.57 16.75 -14.15
C GLU A 32 8.55 15.66 -14.62
N VAL A 33 8.25 14.40 -14.29
CA VAL A 33 9.03 13.23 -14.72
C VAL A 33 9.05 13.12 -16.24
N TYR A 34 7.89 13.24 -16.89
CA TYR A 34 7.76 13.19 -18.34
C TYR A 34 8.58 14.28 -19.02
N LEU A 35 8.54 15.52 -18.53
CA LEU A 35 9.33 16.61 -19.13
C LEU A 35 10.84 16.37 -19.02
N GLY A 36 11.31 15.80 -17.91
CA GLY A 36 12.71 15.36 -17.79
C GLY A 36 13.06 14.25 -18.78
N LEU A 37 12.22 13.21 -18.86
CA LEU A 37 12.42 12.06 -19.77
C LEU A 37 12.18 12.38 -21.25
N ALA A 38 11.44 13.42 -21.58
CA ALA A 38 11.23 13.86 -22.96
C ALA A 38 12.30 14.86 -23.41
N GLY A 39 12.97 15.51 -22.45
CA GLY A 39 14.02 16.50 -22.70
C GLY A 39 15.42 15.94 -22.34
N PRO A 40 16.04 16.42 -21.25
CA PRO A 40 17.44 16.15 -20.94
C PRO A 40 17.75 14.66 -20.69
N PHE A 41 16.76 13.84 -20.34
CA PHE A 41 16.93 12.42 -19.99
C PHE A 41 16.28 11.46 -21.01
N ARG A 42 16.16 11.90 -22.26
CA ARG A 42 15.50 11.11 -23.32
C ARG A 42 16.13 9.75 -23.57
N ASP A 43 17.45 9.67 -23.50
CA ASP A 43 18.17 8.41 -23.73
C ASP A 43 17.93 7.40 -22.59
N GLN A 44 17.47 7.86 -21.42
CA GLN A 44 17.17 7.03 -20.27
C GLN A 44 15.71 6.57 -20.20
N ALA A 45 14.80 7.23 -20.92
CA ALA A 45 13.36 7.05 -20.78
C ALA A 45 12.90 5.59 -20.90
N LEU A 46 13.43 4.84 -21.89
CA LEU A 46 12.99 3.47 -22.18
C LEU A 46 13.34 2.46 -21.09
N TRP A 47 14.39 2.71 -20.30
CA TRP A 47 14.78 1.80 -19.23
C TRP A 47 14.46 2.33 -17.84
N LEU A 48 14.58 3.65 -17.62
CA LEU A 48 14.39 4.25 -16.31
C LEU A 48 12.93 4.18 -15.86
N ALA A 49 11.98 4.52 -16.74
CA ALA A 49 10.56 4.49 -16.41
C ALA A 49 10.05 3.09 -15.99
N PRO A 50 10.26 2.01 -16.77
CA PRO A 50 9.83 0.68 -16.34
C PRO A 50 10.62 0.15 -15.14
N LEU A 51 11.91 0.48 -15.03
CA LEU A 51 12.72 0.09 -13.87
C LEU A 51 12.17 0.73 -12.58
N MET A 52 11.89 2.03 -12.58
CA MET A 52 11.34 2.72 -11.42
C MET A 52 9.93 2.21 -11.08
N ALA A 53 9.10 1.91 -12.08
CA ALA A 53 7.80 1.30 -11.86
C ALA A 53 7.90 -0.08 -11.18
N PHE A 54 8.83 -0.92 -11.62
CA PHE A 54 9.07 -2.25 -11.05
C PHE A 54 9.66 -2.20 -9.64
N VAL A 55 10.67 -1.36 -9.42
CA VAL A 55 11.29 -1.18 -8.10
C VAL A 55 10.27 -0.60 -7.12
N ALA A 56 9.45 0.36 -7.55
CA ALA A 56 8.35 0.89 -6.75
C ALA A 56 7.29 -0.18 -6.43
N TYR A 57 7.07 -1.15 -7.32
CA TYR A 57 6.14 -2.24 -7.08
C TYR A 57 6.62 -3.18 -5.96
N LEU A 58 7.91 -3.53 -5.98
CA LEU A 58 8.56 -4.28 -4.89
C LEU A 58 8.54 -3.49 -3.58
N ALA A 59 8.81 -2.18 -3.65
CA ALA A 59 8.77 -1.30 -2.49
C ALA A 59 7.35 -1.21 -1.91
N ALA A 60 6.30 -1.11 -2.75
CA ALA A 60 4.92 -1.11 -2.30
C ALA A 60 4.53 -2.45 -1.63
N ASP A 61 5.00 -3.58 -2.16
CA ASP A 61 4.81 -4.88 -1.52
C ASP A 61 5.47 -4.92 -0.13
N PHE A 62 6.71 -4.44 -0.02
CA PHE A 62 7.41 -4.34 1.26
C PHE A 62 6.70 -3.41 2.25
N VAL A 63 6.37 -2.18 1.83
CA VAL A 63 5.70 -1.17 2.64
C VAL A 63 4.35 -1.69 3.14
N SER A 64 3.58 -2.35 2.26
CA SER A 64 2.31 -2.97 2.66
C SER A 64 2.50 -3.98 3.79
N GLY A 65 3.51 -4.85 3.68
CA GLY A 65 3.79 -5.84 4.72
C GLY A 65 4.32 -5.23 6.01
N PHE A 66 5.13 -4.18 5.91
CA PHE A 66 5.63 -3.48 7.09
C PHE A 66 4.50 -2.79 7.85
N VAL A 67 3.62 -2.07 7.16
CA VAL A 67 2.46 -1.40 7.76
C VAL A 67 1.50 -2.42 8.37
N HIS A 68 1.23 -3.52 7.65
CA HIS A 68 0.36 -4.60 8.13
C HIS A 68 0.92 -5.26 9.41
N PHE A 69 2.21 -5.64 9.40
CA PHE A 69 2.91 -6.14 10.57
C PHE A 69 2.79 -5.18 11.77
N MET A 70 2.96 -3.88 11.55
CA MET A 70 2.85 -2.88 12.62
C MET A 70 1.43 -2.84 13.23
N GLY A 71 0.40 -2.91 12.39
CA GLY A 71 -1.01 -2.91 12.81
C GLY A 71 -1.40 -4.18 13.59
N ASP A 72 -0.90 -5.34 13.15
CA ASP A 72 -1.19 -6.61 13.81
C ASP A 72 -0.46 -6.74 15.16
N THR A 73 0.82 -6.38 15.17
CA THR A 73 1.75 -6.79 16.23
C THR A 73 1.80 -5.81 17.39
N PHE A 74 1.75 -4.50 17.13
CA PHE A 74 2.04 -3.48 18.14
C PHE A 74 0.82 -2.68 18.56
N GLY A 75 0.90 -2.10 19.76
CA GLY A 75 -0.11 -1.23 20.32
C GLY A 75 -1.41 -1.94 20.71
N HIS A 76 -2.39 -1.12 21.10
CA HIS A 76 -3.69 -1.57 21.58
C HIS A 76 -4.80 -0.74 20.90
N GLU A 77 -5.97 -1.33 20.72
CA GLU A 77 -7.14 -0.70 20.06
C GLU A 77 -7.68 0.52 20.84
N ASN A 78 -7.30 0.66 22.10
CA ASN A 78 -7.68 1.78 22.96
C ASN A 78 -6.70 2.96 22.89
N LEU A 79 -5.65 2.89 22.06
CA LEU A 79 -4.74 4.01 21.87
C LEU A 79 -5.48 5.21 21.25
N PRO A 80 -5.23 6.44 21.73
CA PRO A 80 -5.83 7.63 21.14
C PRO A 80 -5.36 7.78 19.70
N VAL A 81 -6.27 8.16 18.80
CA VAL A 81 -6.05 8.33 17.35
C VAL A 81 -5.77 7.03 16.60
N LEU A 82 -4.70 6.29 16.94
CA LEU A 82 -4.26 5.12 16.16
C LEU A 82 -5.00 3.83 16.50
N GLY A 83 -5.52 3.68 17.72
CA GLY A 83 -6.16 2.45 18.17
C GLY A 83 -7.37 2.08 17.30
N GLN A 84 -8.32 3.01 17.20
CA GLN A 84 -9.57 2.79 16.45
C GLN A 84 -9.40 2.94 14.93
N SER A 85 -8.54 3.85 14.47
CA SER A 85 -8.44 4.18 13.03
C SER A 85 -7.37 3.39 12.28
N PHE A 86 -6.43 2.75 12.98
CA PHE A 86 -5.34 1.99 12.37
C PHE A 86 -5.28 0.55 12.90
N ILE A 87 -5.05 0.34 14.20
CA ILE A 87 -4.82 -1.00 14.78
C ILE A 87 -6.05 -1.90 14.68
N LYS A 88 -7.21 -1.40 15.12
CA LYS A 88 -8.44 -2.19 15.17
C LYS A 88 -8.86 -2.74 13.79
N PRO A 89 -8.85 -1.95 12.69
CA PRO A 89 -9.14 -2.48 11.36
C PRO A 89 -8.29 -3.69 10.94
N PHE A 90 -6.99 -3.70 11.25
CA PHE A 90 -6.11 -4.83 10.93
C PHE A 90 -6.48 -6.09 11.72
N ARG A 91 -6.79 -5.96 13.01
CA ARG A 91 -7.14 -7.12 13.87
C ARG A 91 -8.54 -7.65 13.63
N ASP A 92 -9.50 -6.75 13.43
CA ASP A 92 -10.87 -7.13 13.04
C ASP A 92 -10.87 -7.90 11.71
N HIS A 93 -9.93 -7.58 10.81
CA HIS A 93 -9.81 -8.25 9.53
C HIS A 93 -9.48 -9.75 9.67
N HIS A 94 -8.73 -10.18 10.69
CA HIS A 94 -8.52 -11.63 10.93
C HIS A 94 -9.77 -12.33 11.46
N VAL A 95 -10.66 -11.60 12.14
CA VAL A 95 -11.94 -12.13 12.63
C VAL A 95 -12.97 -12.21 11.50
N ASP A 96 -12.99 -11.21 10.62
CA ASP A 96 -13.90 -11.11 9.49
C ASP A 96 -13.13 -10.73 8.20
N PRO A 97 -12.42 -11.69 7.58
CA PRO A 97 -11.59 -11.41 6.40
C PRO A 97 -12.37 -10.85 5.22
N ARG A 98 -13.65 -11.24 5.10
CA ARG A 98 -14.55 -10.76 4.04
C ARG A 98 -15.14 -9.38 4.35
N GLY A 99 -14.87 -8.77 5.51
CA GLY A 99 -15.23 -7.38 5.85
C GLY A 99 -14.94 -6.40 4.72
N ILE A 100 -13.70 -6.42 4.23
CA ILE A 100 -13.20 -5.53 3.19
C ILE A 100 -13.95 -5.65 1.86
N THR A 101 -14.58 -6.80 1.57
CA THR A 101 -15.32 -6.99 0.31
C THR A 101 -16.62 -6.20 0.28
N ARG A 102 -17.15 -5.82 1.44
CA ARG A 102 -18.40 -5.07 1.60
C ARG A 102 -18.22 -3.57 1.49
N HIS A 103 -16.99 -3.07 1.60
CA HIS A 103 -16.68 -1.65 1.42
C HIS A 103 -16.80 -1.27 -0.05
N ASP A 104 -17.23 -0.05 -0.37
CA ASP A 104 -17.15 0.42 -1.75
C ASP A 104 -15.72 0.88 -2.12
N PHE A 105 -15.54 1.38 -3.35
CA PHE A 105 -14.24 1.85 -3.82
C PHE A 105 -13.68 3.01 -3.00
N VAL A 106 -14.54 3.90 -2.51
CA VAL A 106 -14.09 5.07 -1.73
C VAL A 106 -13.63 4.60 -0.36
N GLU A 107 -14.44 3.82 0.34
CA GLU A 107 -14.09 3.32 1.68
C GLU A 107 -12.86 2.39 1.67
N THR A 108 -12.68 1.61 0.59
CA THR A 108 -11.52 0.72 0.47
C THR A 108 -10.20 1.49 0.28
N ASN A 109 -10.22 2.65 -0.39
CA ASN A 109 -8.98 3.36 -0.77
C ASN A 109 -8.81 4.73 -0.11
N GLY A 110 -9.87 5.39 0.33
CA GLY A 110 -9.84 6.79 0.74
C GLY A 110 -8.80 7.09 1.81
N ASN A 111 -8.74 6.24 2.83
CA ASN A 111 -7.77 6.36 3.92
C ASN A 111 -6.31 6.21 3.46
N ASN A 112 -6.03 5.33 2.48
CA ASN A 112 -4.68 5.22 1.94
C ASN A 112 -4.27 6.50 1.19
N CYS A 113 -5.21 7.17 0.51
CA CYS A 113 -4.96 8.44 -0.17
C CYS A 113 -4.68 9.57 0.82
N ILE A 114 -5.46 9.67 1.92
CA ILE A 114 -5.26 10.70 2.96
C ILE A 114 -3.82 10.66 3.48
N VAL A 115 -3.32 9.46 3.79
CA VAL A 115 -1.96 9.27 4.33
C VAL A 115 -0.88 9.52 3.26
N THR A 116 -1.17 9.23 2.00
CA THR A 116 -0.19 9.32 0.90
C THR A 116 0.01 10.76 0.38
N ILE A 117 -1.03 11.59 0.39
CA ILE A 117 -1.01 12.95 -0.17
C ILE A 117 0.13 13.82 0.38
N PRO A 118 0.38 13.91 1.70
CA PRO A 118 1.47 14.74 2.22
C PRO A 118 2.84 14.36 1.63
N ALA A 119 3.10 13.06 1.48
CA ALA A 119 4.34 12.57 0.86
C ALA A 119 4.41 12.94 -0.64
N ALA A 120 3.29 12.80 -1.36
CA ALA A 120 3.21 13.20 -2.77
C ALA A 120 3.46 14.70 -2.97
N LEU A 121 2.89 15.54 -2.11
CA LEU A 121 3.12 16.99 -2.16
C LEU A 121 4.58 17.35 -1.88
N LEU A 122 5.21 16.70 -0.89
CA LEU A 122 6.64 16.91 -0.61
C LEU A 122 7.51 16.53 -1.82
N VAL A 123 7.22 15.41 -2.49
CA VAL A 123 7.92 15.02 -3.72
C VAL A 123 7.74 16.08 -4.80
N TYR A 124 6.49 16.50 -5.05
CA TYR A 124 6.21 17.49 -6.09
C TYR A 124 6.92 18.83 -5.85
N PHE A 125 6.89 19.36 -4.62
CA PHE A 125 7.44 20.68 -4.33
C PHE A 125 8.96 20.71 -4.10
N LEU A 126 9.55 19.60 -3.64
CA LEU A 126 10.95 19.58 -3.21
C LEU A 126 11.89 18.83 -4.17
N VAL A 127 11.37 18.00 -5.08
CA VAL A 127 12.19 17.18 -5.97
C VAL A 127 12.27 17.82 -7.36
N PRO A 128 13.46 18.30 -7.79
CA PRO A 128 13.60 18.98 -9.08
C PRO A 128 13.71 17.98 -10.24
N ALA A 129 12.63 17.24 -10.50
CA ALA A 129 12.60 16.10 -11.42
C ALA A 129 12.91 16.44 -12.89
N ARG A 130 12.86 17.72 -13.27
CA ARG A 130 13.22 18.18 -14.63
C ARG A 130 14.71 18.41 -14.84
N SER A 131 15.44 18.79 -13.78
CA SER A 131 16.82 19.29 -13.93
C SER A 131 17.87 18.23 -13.64
N GLU A 132 17.57 17.25 -12.78
CA GLU A 132 18.54 16.24 -12.34
C GLU A 132 18.04 14.81 -12.60
N LEU A 133 18.87 13.95 -13.18
CA LEU A 133 18.48 12.57 -13.53
C LEU A 133 18.10 11.75 -12.29
N TRP A 134 18.85 11.89 -11.20
CA TRP A 134 18.55 11.20 -9.94
C TRP A 134 17.21 11.67 -9.35
N ALA A 135 16.89 12.97 -9.47
CA ALA A 135 15.65 13.55 -8.97
C ALA A 135 14.48 13.08 -9.84
N ASN A 136 14.67 12.99 -11.15
CA ASN A 136 13.69 12.39 -12.07
C ASN A 136 13.39 10.94 -11.70
N ALA A 137 14.44 10.12 -11.49
CA ALA A 137 14.31 8.73 -11.07
C ALA A 137 13.56 8.61 -9.74
N PHE A 138 13.92 9.43 -8.75
CA PHE A 138 13.28 9.43 -7.44
C PHE A 138 11.81 9.86 -7.50
N ALA A 139 11.49 10.90 -8.28
CA ALA A 139 10.11 11.33 -8.50
C ALA A 139 9.29 10.27 -9.24
N ALA A 140 9.86 9.62 -10.26
CA ALA A 140 9.23 8.52 -10.98
C ALA A 140 8.95 7.32 -10.06
N PHE A 141 9.95 6.91 -9.27
CA PHE A 141 9.82 5.87 -8.26
C PHE A 141 8.71 6.24 -7.26
N SER A 142 8.69 7.46 -6.75
CA SER A 142 7.72 7.90 -5.76
C SER A 142 6.29 7.93 -6.32
N ALA A 143 6.10 8.44 -7.54
CA ALA A 143 4.80 8.45 -8.20
C ALA A 143 4.26 7.01 -8.39
N TRP A 144 5.10 6.09 -8.85
CA TRP A 144 4.73 4.68 -8.95
C TRP A 144 4.47 4.04 -7.59
N LEU A 145 5.28 4.34 -6.57
CA LEU A 145 5.12 3.80 -5.22
C LEU A 145 3.76 4.20 -4.65
N PHE A 146 3.41 5.48 -4.74
CA PHE A 146 2.12 6.00 -4.27
C PHE A 146 0.94 5.39 -5.03
N PHE A 147 1.08 5.22 -6.35
CA PHE A 147 0.08 4.53 -7.15
C PHE A 147 -0.10 3.06 -6.71
N TRP A 148 1.01 2.34 -6.48
CA TRP A 148 0.94 0.94 -6.07
C TRP A 148 0.40 0.77 -4.65
N VAL A 149 0.78 1.64 -3.71
CA VAL A 149 0.21 1.69 -2.35
C VAL A 149 -1.30 1.94 -2.39
N PHE A 150 -1.75 2.84 -3.29
CA PHE A 150 -3.18 3.03 -3.53
C PHE A 150 -3.85 1.72 -4.01
N MET A 151 -3.24 1.02 -4.97
CA MET A 151 -3.76 -0.23 -5.52
C MET A 151 -3.69 -1.42 -4.54
N THR A 152 -2.80 -1.41 -3.55
CA THR A 152 -2.64 -2.48 -2.54
C THR A 152 -3.97 -2.84 -1.89
N ASN A 153 -4.78 -1.86 -1.49
CA ASN A 153 -6.08 -2.13 -0.85
C ASN A 153 -7.08 -2.77 -1.82
N GLN A 154 -7.01 -2.45 -3.11
CA GLN A 154 -7.82 -3.14 -4.13
C GLN A 154 -7.37 -4.58 -4.33
N PHE A 155 -6.05 -4.82 -4.41
CA PHE A 155 -5.51 -6.17 -4.56
C PHE A 155 -5.87 -7.04 -3.35
N HIS A 156 -5.77 -6.49 -2.14
CA HIS A 156 -6.20 -7.13 -0.91
C HIS A 156 -7.71 -7.42 -0.88
N LYS A 157 -8.54 -6.47 -1.28
CA LYS A 157 -9.99 -6.72 -1.42
C LYS A 157 -10.28 -7.86 -2.41
N TRP A 158 -9.62 -7.85 -3.56
CA TRP A 158 -9.81 -8.88 -4.59
C TRP A 158 -9.29 -10.25 -4.18
N SER A 159 -8.36 -10.37 -3.23
CA SER A 159 -7.96 -11.68 -2.69
C SER A 159 -9.01 -12.31 -1.78
N HIS A 160 -10.04 -11.56 -1.36
CA HIS A 160 -11.14 -12.08 -0.53
C HIS A 160 -12.47 -12.24 -1.28
N LEU A 161 -12.57 -11.79 -2.53
CA LEU A 161 -13.76 -11.96 -3.35
C LEU A 161 -13.83 -13.39 -3.91
N GLU A 162 -14.99 -14.02 -3.79
CA GLU A 162 -15.25 -15.33 -4.41
C GLU A 162 -15.40 -15.22 -5.93
N GLU A 163 -16.00 -14.12 -6.40
CA GLU A 163 -16.20 -13.83 -7.81
C GLU A 163 -15.48 -12.53 -8.18
N ILE A 164 -14.59 -12.62 -9.17
CA ILE A 164 -13.81 -11.49 -9.69
C ILE A 164 -13.84 -11.47 -11.21
N PRO A 165 -13.65 -10.30 -11.85
CA PRO A 165 -13.55 -10.22 -13.30
C PRO A 165 -12.42 -11.11 -13.85
N PRO A 166 -12.58 -11.72 -15.04
CA PRO A 166 -11.59 -12.65 -15.60
C PRO A 166 -10.17 -12.09 -15.72
N TRP A 167 -10.03 -10.79 -15.97
CA TRP A 167 -8.74 -10.13 -16.06
C TRP A 167 -8.03 -10.04 -14.70
N ILE A 168 -8.77 -9.86 -13.59
CA ILE A 168 -8.22 -9.90 -12.23
C ILE A 168 -7.80 -11.32 -11.87
N ALA A 169 -8.65 -12.30 -12.18
CA ALA A 169 -8.33 -13.71 -11.99
C ALA A 169 -7.06 -14.11 -12.76
N ALA A 170 -6.88 -13.60 -13.99
CA ALA A 170 -5.66 -13.80 -14.75
C ALA A 170 -4.44 -13.19 -14.04
N LEU A 171 -4.52 -11.94 -13.56
CA LEU A 171 -3.42 -11.30 -12.81
C LEU A 171 -3.05 -12.10 -11.55
N GLN A 172 -4.03 -12.56 -10.77
CA GLN A 172 -3.78 -13.41 -9.59
C GLN A 172 -3.16 -14.76 -9.96
N ARG A 173 -3.63 -15.40 -11.04
CA ARG A 173 -3.08 -16.67 -11.53
C ARG A 173 -1.62 -16.53 -11.98
N PHE A 174 -1.28 -15.44 -12.65
CA PHE A 174 0.10 -15.09 -13.01
C PHE A 174 0.91 -14.52 -11.85
N LYS A 175 0.34 -14.48 -10.64
CA LYS A 175 0.96 -13.92 -9.43
C LYS A 175 1.40 -12.47 -9.62
N LEU A 176 0.75 -11.71 -10.51
CA LEU A 176 1.07 -10.31 -10.74
C LEU A 176 0.46 -9.39 -9.67
N ILE A 177 -0.61 -9.83 -8.99
CA ILE A 177 -1.24 -9.18 -7.84
C ILE A 177 -1.54 -10.24 -6.76
N LEU A 178 -1.83 -9.81 -5.53
CA LEU A 178 -2.13 -10.72 -4.43
C LEU A 178 -3.29 -11.68 -4.77
N GLY A 179 -3.02 -12.98 -4.66
CA GLY A 179 -4.01 -14.04 -4.86
C GLY A 179 -4.53 -14.62 -3.54
N PRO A 180 -5.74 -15.22 -3.53
CA PRO A 180 -6.38 -15.78 -2.33
C PRO A 180 -5.48 -16.79 -1.61
N ASP A 181 -5.00 -17.83 -2.30
CA ASP A 181 -4.18 -18.89 -1.68
C ASP A 181 -2.92 -18.37 -0.97
N HIS A 182 -2.31 -17.30 -1.50
CA HIS A 182 -1.10 -16.72 -0.91
C HIS A 182 -1.44 -15.90 0.32
N HIS A 183 -2.56 -15.18 0.29
CA HIS A 183 -3.03 -14.39 1.41
C HIS A 183 -3.60 -15.27 2.54
N ASP A 184 -4.17 -16.43 2.22
CA ASP A 184 -4.66 -17.40 3.19
C ASP A 184 -3.56 -17.93 4.12
N VAL A 185 -2.30 -17.92 3.68
CA VAL A 185 -1.14 -18.26 4.54
C VAL A 185 -1.02 -17.29 5.71
N HIS A 186 -1.32 -16.01 5.49
CA HIS A 186 -1.35 -14.98 6.53
C HIS A 186 -2.59 -15.15 7.43
N HIS A 187 -3.76 -15.45 6.85
CA HIS A 187 -5.00 -15.73 7.60
C HIS A 187 -5.00 -17.07 8.36
N THR A 188 -3.90 -17.82 8.31
CA THR A 188 -3.75 -19.03 9.12
C THR A 188 -3.13 -18.65 10.47
N PRO A 189 -3.76 -18.99 11.62
CA PRO A 189 -3.18 -18.78 12.93
C PRO A 189 -1.73 -19.30 13.00
N PRO A 190 -0.80 -18.56 13.63
CA PRO A 190 -1.04 -17.44 14.55
C PRO A 190 -1.01 -16.04 13.92
N PHE A 191 -1.25 -15.90 12.60
CA PHE A 191 -1.27 -14.61 11.87
C PHE A 191 0.06 -13.85 11.85
N ASP A 192 1.18 -14.57 12.03
CA ASP A 192 2.49 -13.96 12.29
C ASP A 192 3.43 -13.89 11.06
N LYS A 193 2.89 -14.16 9.87
CA LYS A 193 3.67 -14.32 8.64
C LYS A 193 2.91 -13.81 7.42
N TYR A 194 3.67 -13.57 6.34
CA TYR A 194 3.14 -13.25 5.02
C TYR A 194 2.34 -11.94 4.95
N TYR A 195 2.83 -10.91 5.64
CA TYR A 195 2.17 -9.62 5.77
C TYR A 195 2.05 -8.79 4.47
N CYS A 196 2.91 -8.99 3.47
CA CYS A 196 2.87 -8.22 2.22
C CYS A 196 1.61 -8.56 1.41
N ILE A 197 0.84 -7.52 1.04
CA ILE A 197 -0.51 -7.64 0.45
C ILE A 197 -0.66 -6.92 -0.91
N THR A 198 0.43 -6.40 -1.49
CA THR A 198 0.37 -5.87 -2.86
C THR A 198 0.44 -7.02 -3.87
N THR A 199 1.51 -7.80 -3.83
CA THR A 199 1.69 -9.05 -4.59
C THR A 199 1.94 -10.23 -3.68
N GLY A 200 2.54 -10.00 -2.52
CA GLY A 200 3.06 -11.02 -1.63
C GLY A 200 4.40 -11.61 -2.10
N TRP A 201 5.06 -11.07 -3.12
CA TRP A 201 6.33 -11.59 -3.65
C TRP A 201 7.44 -11.62 -2.62
N LEU A 202 7.47 -10.65 -1.72
CA LEU A 202 8.51 -10.58 -0.69
C LEU A 202 8.26 -11.50 0.49
N ASN A 203 7.04 -12.02 0.65
CA ASN A 203 6.67 -12.84 1.80
C ASN A 203 7.57 -14.07 2.01
N PRO A 204 7.86 -14.92 0.99
CA PRO A 204 8.73 -16.08 1.19
C PRO A 204 10.15 -15.70 1.63
N LEU A 205 10.70 -14.61 1.08
CA LEU A 205 12.02 -14.11 1.43
C LEU A 205 12.05 -13.57 2.87
N LEU A 206 11.13 -12.67 3.20
CA LEU A 206 11.03 -12.04 4.53
C LEU A 206 10.76 -13.07 5.63
N TYR A 207 9.96 -14.10 5.32
CA TYR A 207 9.74 -15.24 6.22
C TYR A 207 11.02 -16.06 6.42
N LYS A 208 11.72 -16.43 5.34
CA LYS A 208 12.95 -17.23 5.41
C LYS A 208 14.05 -16.56 6.23
N ILE A 209 14.20 -15.24 6.13
CA ILE A 209 15.20 -14.48 6.90
C ILE A 209 14.69 -14.05 8.28
N ARG A 210 13.48 -14.46 8.68
CA ARG A 210 12.83 -14.09 9.95
C ARG A 210 12.78 -12.57 10.17
N PHE A 211 12.52 -11.81 9.11
CA PHE A 211 12.55 -10.34 9.14
C PHE A 211 11.65 -9.75 10.23
N PHE A 212 10.34 -10.02 10.16
CA PHE A 212 9.36 -9.49 11.12
C PHE A 212 9.56 -10.00 12.56
N PRO A 213 9.78 -11.31 12.81
CA PRO A 213 10.11 -11.79 14.16
C PRO A 213 11.35 -11.12 14.77
N THR A 214 12.36 -10.81 13.94
CA THR A 214 13.58 -10.14 14.42
C THR A 214 13.29 -8.69 14.83
N ILE A 215 12.48 -7.97 14.05
CA ILE A 215 12.04 -6.61 14.38
C ILE A 215 11.20 -6.63 15.65
N GLU A 216 10.23 -7.52 15.77
CA GLU A 216 9.42 -7.66 16.97
C GLU A 216 10.27 -7.89 18.21
N ALA A 217 11.18 -8.88 18.17
CA ALA A 217 12.06 -9.18 19.29
C ALA A 217 12.95 -7.99 19.68
N THR A 218 13.45 -7.24 18.69
CA THR A 218 14.29 -6.06 18.92
C THR A 218 13.48 -4.93 19.57
N VAL A 219 12.27 -4.65 19.07
CA VAL A 219 11.39 -3.63 19.65
C VAL A 219 10.99 -3.99 21.09
N ARG A 220 10.64 -5.26 21.34
CA ARG A 220 10.34 -5.75 22.69
C ARG A 220 11.52 -5.62 23.64
N TRP A 221 12.71 -6.01 23.19
CA TRP A 221 13.95 -5.83 23.96
C TRP A 221 14.23 -4.35 24.31
N ILE A 222 14.09 -3.43 23.35
CA ILE A 222 14.30 -1.99 23.59
C ILE A 222 13.24 -1.42 24.54
N SER A 223 11.98 -1.84 24.40
CA SER A 223 10.86 -1.34 25.20
C SER A 223 10.74 -1.98 26.59
N GLY A 224 11.45 -3.07 26.84
CA GLY A 224 11.35 -3.83 28.09
C GLY A 224 10.03 -4.59 28.24
N SER A 225 9.42 -5.01 27.12
CA SER A 225 8.15 -5.75 27.07
C SER A 225 8.29 -7.20 26.59
#